data_AF-A0A2H8TYR2-F1
#
_entry.id   AF-A0A2H8TYR2-F1
#
_cell.length_a   1.000
_cell.length_b   1.000
_cell.length_c   1.000
_cell.angle_alpha   90.00
_cell.angle_beta   90.00
_cell.angle_gamma   90.00
#
_symmetry.space_group_name_H-M   'P 1'
#
loop_
_entity.id
_entity.type
_entity.pdbx_description
1 polymer ?
#
loop_
_entity_poly.entity_id
_entity_poly.type
_entity_poly.pdbx_seq_one_letter_code
_entity_poly.pdbx_strand_id
1 'polypeptide(L)'
;MKSEHIYGLIVLTLFIILDIASPYTTAKHNSCSRSACFSDGKFNFLPGTIYVYKNSISTQTTFDKSKNTASIAEFNFKVHIHIQECDGFMFITDTSIHKGVKTRNSNTVDEENYLRSDEKELYEDLEKNMLRFSFQDGHISTVCPKENESVWALNIKKAVLSTFQNRMERFDIHHIVAERDINGFCPTSYTFLKSNGTQIVVDKVKDISECSERYHMHSIIPTSPYVFQSPKY
;
A
#
# COMPACT_ATOMS: atom_id res chain seq x y z
N MET A 1 -88.89 20.92 4.32
CA MET A 1 -88.19 21.90 5.19
C MET A 1 -86.81 22.10 4.58
N LYS A 2 -86.62 23.11 3.72
CA LYS A 2 -85.97 24.41 4.03
C LYS A 2 -84.66 24.27 4.80
N SER A 3 -83.50 24.56 4.18
CA SER A 3 -82.81 25.86 4.32
C SER A 3 -81.36 25.79 3.80
N GLU A 4 -81.06 26.62 2.78
CA GLU A 4 -79.85 27.46 2.54
C GLU A 4 -78.44 26.81 2.53
N HIS A 5 -77.64 26.82 1.44
CA HIS A 5 -76.82 27.95 0.91
C HIS A 5 -75.89 28.56 2.01
N ILE A 6 -74.54 28.57 1.93
CA ILE A 6 -73.72 29.51 1.14
C ILE A 6 -72.20 29.37 1.49
N TYR A 7 -71.36 29.39 0.43
CA TYR A 7 -69.98 29.92 0.29
C TYR A 7 -68.77 29.24 0.95
N GLY A 8 -67.74 29.00 0.11
CA GLY A 8 -66.38 28.77 0.58
C GLY A 8 -65.37 28.37 -0.49
N LEU A 9 -65.15 29.24 -1.47
CA LEU A 9 -63.93 29.41 -2.29
C LEU A 9 -63.22 28.19 -2.93
N ILE A 10 -63.25 28.23 -4.27
CA ILE A 10 -62.12 28.02 -5.19
C ILE A 10 -60.74 28.04 -4.47
N VAL A 11 -60.00 26.92 -4.51
CA VAL A 11 -58.60 26.90 -4.99
C VAL A 11 -58.31 25.52 -5.57
N LEU A 12 -58.18 25.50 -6.89
CA LEU A 12 -57.58 24.44 -7.68
C LEU A 12 -56.06 24.59 -7.51
N THR A 13 -55.43 23.79 -6.65
CA THR A 13 -53.97 23.65 -6.64
C THR A 13 -53.61 22.20 -6.93
N LEU A 14 -53.18 21.99 -8.17
CA LEU A 14 -52.36 20.86 -8.60
C LEU A 14 -51.30 20.55 -7.53
N PHE A 15 -51.36 19.36 -6.93
CA PHE A 15 -50.18 18.74 -6.37
C PHE A 15 -49.31 18.27 -7.54
N ILE A 16 -48.46 19.15 -8.07
CA ILE A 16 -47.29 18.70 -8.82
C ILE A 16 -46.34 18.16 -7.76
N ILE A 17 -46.30 16.85 -7.64
CA ILE A 17 -45.25 16.14 -6.93
C ILE A 17 -43.99 16.38 -7.77
N LEU A 18 -43.22 17.41 -7.42
CA LEU A 18 -41.82 17.46 -7.81
C LEU A 18 -41.16 16.35 -7.00
N ASP A 19 -41.09 15.15 -7.59
CA ASP A 19 -40.07 14.18 -7.24
C ASP A 19 -38.72 14.86 -7.47
N ILE A 20 -38.25 15.58 -6.46
CA ILE A 20 -36.84 15.82 -6.30
C ILE A 20 -36.29 14.45 -5.90
N ALA A 21 -36.18 13.57 -6.89
CA ALA A 21 -35.19 12.51 -6.88
C ALA A 21 -33.86 13.25 -6.80
N SER A 22 -33.49 13.62 -5.58
CA SER A 22 -32.13 13.96 -5.25
C SER A 22 -31.34 12.77 -5.77
N PRO A 23 -30.46 12.95 -6.78
CA PRO A 23 -29.44 11.97 -6.96
C PRO A 23 -28.66 12.07 -5.66
N TYR A 24 -28.98 11.21 -4.69
CA TYR A 24 -28.00 10.69 -3.79
C TYR A 24 -27.02 9.92 -4.68
N THR A 25 -26.24 10.67 -5.46
CA THR A 25 -24.86 10.33 -5.72
C THR A 25 -24.29 10.24 -4.32
N THR A 26 -24.37 9.03 -3.74
CA THR A 26 -23.37 8.60 -2.81
C THR A 26 -22.08 8.64 -3.63
N ALA A 27 -21.51 9.84 -3.74
CA ALA A 27 -20.11 10.01 -4.00
C ALA A 27 -19.48 9.20 -2.88
N LYS A 28 -19.16 7.95 -3.19
CA LYS A 28 -18.59 6.98 -2.27
C LYS A 28 -17.34 7.66 -1.77
N HIS A 29 -17.45 8.22 -0.57
CA HIS A 29 -16.40 9.01 0.02
C HIS A 29 -15.26 8.01 0.21
N ASN A 30 -14.28 8.04 -0.69
CA ASN A 30 -13.04 7.30 -0.56
C ASN A 30 -12.27 7.94 0.60
N SER A 31 -12.75 7.77 1.83
CA SER A 31 -12.04 8.24 3.00
C SER A 31 -10.87 7.29 3.21
N CYS A 32 -9.79 7.65 2.54
CA CYS A 32 -8.46 7.10 2.69
C CYS A 32 -7.82 7.44 4.05
N SER A 33 -8.64 7.89 5.01
CA SER A 33 -8.29 8.36 6.34
C SER A 33 -9.23 7.68 7.32
N ARG A 34 -8.68 7.16 8.43
CA ARG A 34 -9.49 6.61 9.51
C ARG A 34 -10.21 7.76 10.22
N SER A 35 -11.47 7.54 10.59
CA SER A 35 -12.26 8.51 11.35
C SER A 35 -11.86 8.62 12.82
N ALA A 36 -11.06 7.69 13.34
CA ALA A 36 -10.61 7.68 14.72
C ALA A 36 -9.17 7.13 14.84
N CYS A 37 -8.34 7.82 15.61
CA CYS A 37 -7.00 7.41 16.01
C CYS A 37 -7.00 7.06 17.51
N PHE A 38 -6.16 6.10 17.92
CA PHE A 38 -5.94 5.73 19.32
C PHE A 38 -4.58 6.25 19.76
N SER A 39 -4.51 6.80 20.97
CA SER A 39 -3.37 7.60 21.46
C SER A 39 -2.31 6.83 22.24
N ASP A 40 -2.29 5.49 22.17
CA ASP A 40 -1.37 4.64 22.94
C ASP A 40 -0.75 3.56 22.05
N GLY A 41 0.27 3.96 21.28
CA GLY A 41 0.99 3.08 20.37
C GLY A 41 2.41 2.78 20.85
N LYS A 42 2.89 1.56 20.63
CA LYS A 42 4.28 1.13 20.85
C LYS A 42 5.28 1.85 19.95
N PHE A 43 4.84 2.38 18.81
CA PHE A 43 5.70 3.16 17.90
C PHE A 43 5.59 4.67 18.17
N ASN A 44 6.61 5.22 18.82
CA ASN A 44 6.68 6.62 19.25
C ASN A 44 7.26 7.54 18.16
N PHE A 45 6.59 7.66 17.01
CA PHE A 45 6.97 8.64 15.99
C PHE A 45 6.72 10.06 16.50
N LEU A 46 7.72 10.93 16.38
CA LEU A 46 7.67 12.30 16.87
C LEU A 46 6.87 13.19 15.88
N PRO A 47 5.89 13.97 16.37
CA PRO A 47 5.17 14.92 15.53
C PRO A 47 6.11 15.89 14.82
N GLY A 48 5.80 16.22 13.56
CA GLY A 48 6.61 17.13 12.74
C GLY A 48 7.96 16.58 12.28
N THR A 49 8.30 15.33 12.62
CA THR A 49 9.57 14.70 12.20
C THR A 49 9.39 13.91 10.91
N ILE A 50 10.37 14.02 10.02
CA ILE A 50 10.48 13.21 8.80
C ILE A 50 11.61 12.22 9.01
N TYR A 51 11.28 10.94 8.94
CA TYR A 51 12.22 9.84 9.10
C TYR A 51 12.72 9.40 7.73
N VAL A 52 14.04 9.40 7.54
CA VAL A 52 14.67 9.09 6.26
C VAL A 52 15.42 7.76 6.35
N TYR A 53 15.03 6.81 5.51
CA TYR A 53 15.59 5.46 5.47
C TYR A 53 16.25 5.18 4.13
N LYS A 54 17.49 4.68 4.16
CA LYS A 54 18.12 4.12 2.97
C LYS A 54 17.57 2.72 2.72
N ASN A 55 17.00 2.50 1.54
CA ASN A 55 16.42 1.22 1.15
C ASN A 55 17.16 0.65 -0.06
N SER A 56 17.27 -0.68 -0.08
CA SER A 56 17.82 -1.45 -1.19
C SER A 56 16.96 -2.69 -1.39
N ILE A 57 16.46 -2.88 -2.61
CA ILE A 57 15.68 -4.05 -3.03
C ILE A 57 16.44 -4.72 -4.16
N SER A 58 16.85 -5.98 -3.96
CA SER A 58 17.56 -6.75 -4.98
C SER A 58 16.78 -8.03 -5.30
N THR A 59 16.68 -8.35 -6.58
CA THR A 59 16.13 -9.61 -7.08
C THR A 59 17.13 -10.27 -8.01
N GLN A 60 17.22 -11.59 -7.91
CA GLN A 60 18.08 -12.42 -8.73
C GLN A 60 17.26 -13.60 -9.25
N THR A 61 17.31 -13.84 -10.56
CA THR A 61 16.67 -14.99 -11.20
C THR A 61 17.72 -15.84 -11.89
N THR A 62 17.72 -17.13 -11.57
CA THR A 62 18.61 -18.15 -12.15
C THR A 62 17.80 -19.23 -12.83
N PHE A 63 18.26 -19.74 -13.96
CA PHE A 63 17.65 -20.91 -14.58
C PHE A 63 18.47 -22.15 -14.20
N ASP A 64 17.83 -23.18 -13.67
CA ASP A 64 18.52 -24.37 -13.13
C ASP A 64 19.43 -25.08 -14.15
N LYS A 65 19.12 -24.96 -15.45
CA LYS A 65 19.98 -25.50 -16.52
C LYS A 65 21.08 -24.53 -16.97
N SER A 66 20.96 -23.23 -16.72
CA SER A 66 22.02 -22.25 -16.97
C SER A 66 22.97 -22.25 -15.77
N LYS A 67 24.02 -23.06 -15.82
CA LYS A 67 24.91 -23.26 -14.68
C LYS A 67 25.66 -22.00 -14.20
N ASN A 68 25.68 -20.92 -15.00
CA ASN A 68 26.65 -19.83 -14.83
C ASN A 68 26.10 -18.41 -14.93
N THR A 69 24.81 -18.17 -15.21
CA THR A 69 24.28 -16.82 -15.41
C THR A 69 23.02 -16.58 -14.57
N ALA A 70 22.89 -15.36 -14.06
CA ALA A 70 21.72 -14.89 -13.34
C ALA A 70 21.33 -13.50 -13.84
N SER A 71 20.04 -13.27 -14.04
CA SER A 71 19.51 -11.92 -14.25
C SER A 71 19.34 -11.25 -12.90
N ILE A 72 19.80 -10.01 -12.77
CA ILE A 72 19.69 -9.22 -11.55
C ILE A 72 18.96 -7.91 -11.80
N ALA A 73 18.22 -7.45 -10.80
CA ALA A 73 17.72 -6.09 -10.73
C ALA A 73 17.85 -5.58 -9.29
N GLU A 74 18.40 -4.38 -9.14
CA GLU A 74 18.65 -3.74 -7.86
C GLU A 74 18.07 -2.32 -7.89
N PHE A 75 17.31 -1.99 -6.87
CA PHE A 75 16.68 -0.69 -6.68
C PHE A 75 17.22 -0.11 -5.38
N ASN A 76 17.90 1.03 -5.47
CA ASN A 76 18.40 1.77 -4.33
C ASN A 76 17.71 3.12 -4.28
N PHE A 77 17.21 3.52 -3.12
CA PHE A 77 16.52 4.81 -2.96
C PHE A 77 16.42 5.21 -1.49
N LYS A 78 16.11 6.48 -1.25
CA LYS A 78 15.74 6.98 0.08
C LYS A 78 14.23 7.05 0.22
N VAL A 79 13.73 6.57 1.34
CA VAL A 79 12.32 6.63 1.70
C VAL A 79 12.17 7.61 2.84
N HIS A 80 11.32 8.60 2.65
CA HIS A 80 10.96 9.58 3.66
C HIS A 80 9.57 9.23 4.18
N ILE A 81 9.45 9.06 5.49
CA ILE A 81 8.18 8.74 6.17
C ILE A 81 7.88 9.83 7.17
N HIS A 82 6.69 10.39 7.07
CA HIS A 82 6.12 11.31 8.04
C HIS A 82 4.81 10.73 8.57
N ILE A 83 4.68 10.63 9.89
CA ILE A 83 3.46 10.17 10.55
C ILE A 83 2.81 11.37 11.24
N GLN A 84 1.55 11.62 10.91
CA GLN A 84 0.72 12.65 11.52
C GLN A 84 -0.57 12.00 12.01
N GLU A 85 -0.79 12.00 13.33
CA GLU A 85 -1.92 11.32 13.97
C GLU A 85 -1.94 9.82 13.59
N CYS A 86 -2.97 9.36 12.86
CA CYS A 86 -3.02 8.00 12.31
C CYS A 86 -2.92 7.94 10.77
N ASP A 87 -2.43 9.01 10.16
CA ASP A 87 -2.08 9.09 8.75
C ASP A 87 -0.55 9.06 8.57
N GLY A 88 -0.11 8.29 7.59
CA GLY A 88 1.26 8.22 7.14
C GLY A 88 1.42 8.79 5.75
N PHE A 89 2.53 9.47 5.52
CA PHE A 89 2.92 10.07 4.25
C PHE A 89 4.31 9.55 3.89
N MET A 90 4.44 8.99 2.68
CA MET A 90 5.68 8.45 2.17
C MET A 90 6.03 9.07 0.83
N PHE A 91 7.28 9.45 0.65
CA PHE A 91 7.83 9.83 -0.66
C PHE A 91 9.23 9.23 -0.83
N ILE A 92 9.61 9.01 -2.09
CA ILE A 92 10.88 8.39 -2.46
C ILE A 92 11.74 9.43 -3.17
N THR A 93 13.03 9.45 -2.88
CA THR A 93 14.03 10.30 -3.55
C THR A 93 15.34 9.54 -3.75
N ASP A 94 16.26 10.12 -4.52
CA ASP A 94 17.61 9.61 -4.75
C ASP A 94 17.60 8.16 -5.30
N THR A 95 16.74 7.91 -6.28
CA THR A 95 16.55 6.58 -6.87
C THR A 95 17.67 6.24 -7.84
N SER A 96 18.24 5.04 -7.70
CA SER A 96 19.10 4.39 -8.69
C SER A 96 18.63 2.97 -8.93
N ILE A 97 18.58 2.55 -10.21
CA ILE A 97 18.12 1.23 -10.61
C ILE A 97 19.22 0.62 -11.47
N HIS A 98 19.71 -0.54 -11.04
CA HIS A 98 20.72 -1.32 -11.75
C HIS A 98 20.09 -2.60 -12.24
N LYS A 99 20.25 -2.92 -13.52
CA LYS A 99 19.75 -4.16 -14.13
C LYS A 99 20.86 -4.76 -14.97
N GLY A 100 21.01 -6.07 -14.92
CA GLY A 100 22.02 -6.73 -15.74
C GLY A 100 22.09 -8.23 -15.56
N VAL A 101 23.16 -8.81 -16.10
CA VAL A 101 23.47 -10.23 -15.98
C VAL A 101 24.71 -10.40 -15.14
N LYS A 102 24.60 -11.19 -14.07
CA LYS A 102 25.73 -11.62 -13.26
C LYS A 102 26.16 -13.01 -13.68
N THR A 103 27.44 -13.16 -14.03
CA THR A 103 28.04 -14.47 -14.33
C THR A 103 28.70 -15.01 -13.06
N ARG A 104 28.51 -16.29 -12.72
CA ARG A 104 28.97 -16.89 -11.44
C ARG A 104 30.47 -16.73 -11.16
N ASN A 105 31.28 -16.62 -12.22
CA ASN A 105 32.73 -16.45 -12.14
C ASN A 105 33.19 -15.00 -12.33
N SER A 106 32.27 -14.06 -12.45
CA SER A 106 32.58 -12.63 -12.53
C SER A 106 31.87 -11.86 -11.43
N ASN A 107 32.62 -10.98 -10.78
CA ASN A 107 32.03 -9.98 -9.90
C ASN A 107 31.45 -8.80 -10.69
N THR A 108 31.63 -8.77 -12.01
CA THR A 108 31.08 -7.74 -12.89
C THR A 108 29.66 -8.10 -13.30
N VAL A 109 28.79 -7.09 -13.24
CA VAL A 109 27.45 -7.13 -13.81
C VAL A 109 27.56 -6.60 -15.23
N ASP A 110 27.11 -7.39 -16.21
CA ASP A 110 26.95 -6.90 -17.57
C ASP A 110 25.62 -6.12 -17.65
N GLU A 111 25.72 -4.80 -17.58
CA GLU A 111 24.58 -3.86 -17.69
C GLU A 111 24.33 -3.41 -19.14
N GLU A 112 25.25 -3.66 -20.06
CA GLU A 112 25.30 -3.05 -21.41
C GLU A 112 24.11 -3.47 -22.29
N ASN A 113 23.54 -4.66 -22.03
CA ASN A 113 22.39 -5.20 -22.76
C ASN A 113 21.01 -4.78 -22.20
N TYR A 114 20.95 -4.13 -21.03
CA TYR A 114 19.69 -3.75 -20.35
C TYR A 114 19.45 -2.24 -20.29
N LEU A 115 20.49 -1.43 -20.42
CA LEU A 115 20.41 0.03 -20.42
C LEU A 115 19.98 0.57 -21.79
N ARG A 116 18.68 0.51 -22.10
CA ARG A 116 18.09 1.30 -23.21
C ARG A 116 17.61 2.66 -22.70
N SER A 117 17.79 3.66 -23.56
CA SER A 117 17.82 5.12 -23.35
C SER A 117 16.67 5.83 -22.62
N ASP A 118 15.69 5.12 -22.05
CA ASP A 118 14.45 5.73 -21.55
C ASP A 118 14.33 5.62 -20.01
N GLU A 119 15.44 5.47 -19.30
CA GLU A 119 15.44 5.27 -17.83
C GLU A 119 15.04 6.52 -17.02
N LYS A 120 15.15 7.71 -17.60
CA LYS A 120 14.79 8.95 -16.90
C LYS A 120 13.30 8.97 -16.50
N GLU A 121 12.42 8.44 -17.36
CA GLU A 121 10.99 8.32 -17.05
C GLU A 121 10.70 7.30 -15.94
N LEU A 122 11.56 6.28 -15.75
CA LEU A 122 11.37 5.26 -14.73
C LEU A 122 11.66 5.81 -13.32
N TYR A 123 12.70 6.63 -13.14
CA TYR A 123 12.97 7.24 -11.84
C TYR A 123 11.89 8.25 -11.45
N GLU A 124 11.47 9.06 -12.43
CA GLU A 124 10.46 10.10 -12.22
C GLU A 124 9.16 9.51 -11.69
N ASP A 125 8.68 8.40 -12.25
CA ASP A 125 7.47 7.72 -11.78
C ASP A 125 7.51 7.33 -10.29
N LEU A 126 8.65 6.86 -9.78
CA LEU A 126 8.78 6.45 -8.37
C LEU A 126 8.80 7.66 -7.42
N GLU A 127 9.43 8.76 -7.85
CA GLU A 127 9.64 9.96 -7.04
C GLU A 127 8.49 10.98 -7.16
N LYS A 128 7.71 10.93 -8.24
CA LYS A 128 6.72 11.94 -8.62
C LYS A 128 5.61 12.16 -7.60
N ASN A 129 5.03 11.09 -7.07
CA ASN A 129 3.86 11.20 -6.20
C ASN A 129 4.16 10.72 -4.77
N MET A 130 3.77 11.55 -3.81
CA MET A 130 3.66 11.15 -2.41
C MET A 130 2.52 10.12 -2.24
N LEU A 131 2.80 9.05 -1.51
CA LEU A 131 1.83 8.03 -1.13
C LEU A 131 1.31 8.30 0.28
N ARG A 132 -0.01 8.47 0.42
CA ARG A 132 -0.68 8.47 1.73
C ARG A 132 -1.07 7.05 2.11
N PHE A 133 -1.02 6.73 3.39
CA PHE A 133 -1.48 5.45 3.93
C PHE A 133 -2.01 5.65 5.35
N SER A 134 -2.88 4.77 5.81
CA SER A 134 -3.26 4.77 7.23
C SER A 134 -2.13 4.12 8.03
N PHE A 135 -1.79 4.70 9.17
CA PHE A 135 -0.80 4.14 10.07
C PHE A 135 -1.30 4.22 11.50
N GLN A 136 -1.51 3.06 12.12
CA GLN A 136 -1.90 3.00 13.51
C GLN A 136 -1.10 1.95 14.22
N ASP A 137 -0.20 2.42 15.09
CA ASP A 137 0.62 1.57 15.91
C ASP A 137 1.33 0.43 15.14
N GLY A 138 1.96 0.77 14.01
CA GLY A 138 2.64 -0.21 13.15
C GLY A 138 1.72 -0.90 12.15
N HIS A 139 0.40 -0.85 12.31
CA HIS A 139 -0.54 -1.40 11.33
C HIS A 139 -0.85 -0.42 10.20
N ILE A 140 -0.71 -0.89 8.96
CA ILE A 140 -1.15 -0.19 7.76
C ILE A 140 -2.43 -0.86 7.24
N SER A 141 -3.56 -0.18 7.38
CA SER A 141 -4.84 -0.77 6.96
C SER A 141 -5.21 -0.44 5.51
N THR A 142 -4.73 0.68 4.99
CA THR A 142 -5.15 1.23 3.70
C THR A 142 -4.03 2.04 3.08
N VAL A 143 -3.88 1.94 1.75
CA VAL A 143 -2.90 2.67 0.95
C VAL A 143 -3.64 3.48 -0.11
N CYS A 144 -3.22 4.73 -0.32
CA CYS A 144 -3.98 5.74 -1.04
C CYS A 144 -3.15 6.35 -2.18
N PRO A 145 -3.07 5.65 -3.31
CA PRO A 145 -2.34 6.13 -4.48
C PRO A 145 -3.03 7.36 -5.10
N LYS A 146 -2.25 8.17 -5.82
CA LYS A 146 -2.79 9.18 -6.73
C LYS A 146 -3.38 8.49 -7.98
N GLU A 147 -4.36 9.13 -8.61
CA GLU A 147 -5.07 8.56 -9.77
C GLU A 147 -4.14 8.16 -10.93
N ASN A 148 -3.06 8.94 -11.13
CA ASN A 148 -2.08 8.72 -12.20
C ASN A 148 -0.78 8.07 -11.71
N GLU A 149 -0.81 7.37 -10.58
CA GLU A 149 0.34 6.59 -10.09
C GLU A 149 0.52 5.34 -10.95
N SER A 150 1.72 5.10 -11.48
CA SER A 150 1.99 3.90 -12.25
C SER A 150 1.98 2.65 -11.35
N VAL A 151 1.46 1.53 -11.88
CA VAL A 151 1.24 0.30 -11.10
C VAL A 151 2.55 -0.23 -10.52
N TRP A 152 3.64 -0.15 -11.28
CA TRP A 152 4.95 -0.65 -10.85
C TRP A 152 5.51 0.20 -9.70
N ALA A 153 5.44 1.53 -9.78
CA ALA A 153 5.90 2.45 -8.74
C ALA A 153 5.11 2.25 -7.45
N LEU A 154 3.79 2.11 -7.56
CA LEU A 154 2.92 1.79 -6.43
C LEU A 154 3.30 0.46 -5.76
N ASN A 155 3.65 -0.57 -6.54
CA ASN A 155 4.03 -1.88 -5.98
C ASN A 155 5.37 -1.81 -5.24
N ILE A 156 6.34 -1.04 -5.72
CA ILE A 156 7.59 -0.77 -4.97
C ILE A 156 7.28 -0.04 -3.66
N LYS A 157 6.44 0.99 -3.71
CA LYS A 157 5.99 1.73 -2.52
C LYS A 157 5.26 0.82 -1.52
N LYS A 158 4.37 -0.06 -1.97
CA LYS A 158 3.71 -1.08 -1.13
C LYS A 158 4.68 -2.09 -0.54
N ALA A 159 5.73 -2.48 -1.29
CA ALA A 159 6.76 -3.39 -0.78
C ALA A 159 7.54 -2.76 0.38
N VAL A 160 7.92 -1.49 0.25
CA VAL A 160 8.53 -0.71 1.33
C VAL A 160 7.62 -0.66 2.56
N LEU A 161 6.33 -0.33 2.37
CA LEU A 161 5.35 -0.30 3.45
C LEU A 161 5.14 -1.68 4.10
N SER A 162 5.23 -2.78 3.35
CA SER A 162 5.15 -4.15 3.91
C SER A 162 6.30 -4.44 4.88
N THR A 163 7.52 -3.98 4.56
CA THR A 163 8.68 -4.07 5.44
C THR A 163 8.53 -3.17 6.67
N PHE A 164 7.93 -1.99 6.50
CA PHE A 164 7.67 -1.04 7.58
C PHE A 164 6.54 -1.51 8.54
N GLN A 165 5.57 -2.27 8.05
CA GLN A 165 4.44 -2.74 8.85
C GLN A 165 4.85 -3.74 9.95
N ASN A 166 4.32 -3.53 11.15
CA ASN A 166 4.45 -4.43 12.29
C ASN A 166 3.13 -4.52 13.08
N ARG A 167 2.58 -5.73 13.18
CA ARG A 167 1.31 -6.02 13.86
C ARG A 167 1.44 -6.56 15.28
N MET A 168 2.65 -6.69 15.83
CA MET A 168 2.83 -7.19 17.19
C MET A 168 2.21 -6.24 18.21
N GLU A 169 1.41 -6.72 19.15
CA GLU A 169 0.92 -5.85 20.25
C GLU A 169 2.05 -5.56 21.26
N ARG A 170 2.91 -6.56 21.49
CA ARG A 170 4.08 -6.48 22.37
C ARG A 170 5.28 -7.11 21.71
N PHE A 171 6.45 -6.49 21.84
CA PHE A 171 7.67 -6.95 21.17
C PHE A 171 8.37 -8.12 21.86
N ASP A 172 8.04 -8.44 23.12
CA ASP A 172 8.67 -9.47 23.93
C ASP A 172 8.00 -10.85 23.82
N ILE A 173 6.89 -10.94 23.07
CA ILE A 173 6.07 -12.15 22.95
C ILE A 173 5.96 -12.57 21.50
N HIS A 174 6.07 -13.88 21.25
CA HIS A 174 5.81 -14.46 19.95
C HIS A 174 4.37 -14.18 19.52
N HIS A 175 4.18 -13.68 18.31
CA HIS A 175 2.88 -13.23 17.84
C HIS A 175 2.63 -13.75 16.43
N ILE A 176 1.50 -14.44 16.23
CA ILE A 176 1.06 -14.89 14.90
C ILE A 176 -0.20 -14.12 14.56
N VAL A 177 -0.16 -13.42 13.43
CA VAL A 177 -1.27 -12.60 12.96
C VAL A 177 -1.24 -12.53 11.45
N ALA A 178 -2.42 -12.48 10.84
CA ALA A 178 -2.52 -12.29 9.41
C ALA A 178 -2.30 -10.81 9.05
N GLU A 179 -1.39 -10.57 8.12
CA GLU A 179 -1.10 -9.24 7.57
C GLU A 179 -1.66 -9.09 6.17
N ARG A 180 -2.19 -7.91 5.85
CA ARG A 180 -2.47 -7.50 4.48
C ARG A 180 -1.30 -6.67 3.95
N ASP A 181 -0.74 -7.05 2.81
CA ASP A 181 0.37 -6.35 2.17
C ASP A 181 0.39 -6.54 0.63
N ILE A 182 1.53 -6.28 -0.01
CA ILE A 182 1.73 -6.50 -1.46
C ILE A 182 1.53 -7.95 -1.91
N ASN A 183 1.71 -8.94 -1.02
CA ASN A 183 1.54 -10.36 -1.32
C ASN A 183 0.10 -10.86 -1.10
N GLY A 184 -0.80 -10.01 -0.60
CA GLY A 184 -2.18 -10.37 -0.26
C GLY A 184 -2.40 -10.41 1.25
N PHE A 185 -3.25 -11.33 1.71
CA PHE A 185 -3.53 -11.56 3.13
C PHE A 185 -2.83 -12.82 3.61
N CYS A 186 -1.75 -12.65 4.36
CA CYS A 186 -0.77 -13.71 4.64
C CYS A 186 -0.60 -13.94 6.14
N PRO A 187 -0.61 -15.21 6.61
CA PRO A 187 -0.16 -15.55 7.95
C PRO A 187 1.28 -15.08 8.17
N THR A 188 1.48 -14.30 9.22
CA THR A 188 2.79 -13.73 9.57
C THR A 188 3.10 -14.04 11.02
N SER A 189 4.25 -14.66 11.26
CA SER A 189 4.76 -14.96 12.59
C SER A 189 5.88 -13.98 12.95
N TYR A 190 5.86 -13.53 14.19
CA TYR A 190 6.85 -12.64 14.77
C TYR A 190 7.53 -13.31 15.94
N THR A 191 8.85 -13.35 15.93
CA THR A 191 9.65 -13.95 17.00
C THR A 191 10.62 -12.93 17.56
N PHE A 192 10.55 -12.67 18.86
CA PHE A 192 11.56 -11.90 19.56
C PHE A 192 12.88 -12.66 19.54
N LEU A 193 13.94 -12.05 18.99
CA LEU A 193 15.26 -12.68 18.94
C LEU A 193 16.12 -12.24 20.12
N LYS A 194 16.29 -10.92 20.30
CA LYS A 194 17.14 -10.36 21.36
C LYS A 194 16.87 -8.88 21.58
N SER A 195 17.25 -8.41 22.76
CA SER A 195 17.41 -6.99 23.05
C SER A 195 18.90 -6.64 23.08
N ASN A 196 19.29 -5.59 22.36
CA ASN A 196 20.64 -5.06 22.32
C ASN A 196 20.61 -3.60 22.83
N GLY A 197 20.67 -3.43 24.15
CA GLY A 197 20.54 -2.14 24.80
C GLY A 197 19.16 -1.53 24.57
N THR A 198 19.08 -0.45 23.79
CA THR A 198 17.82 0.22 23.42
C THR A 198 17.21 -0.31 22.12
N GLN A 199 17.85 -1.30 21.49
CA GLN A 199 17.38 -1.89 20.23
C GLN A 199 16.74 -3.24 20.48
N ILE A 200 15.58 -3.48 19.86
CA ILE A 200 14.91 -4.77 19.87
C ILE A 200 15.07 -5.39 18.48
N VAL A 201 15.46 -6.66 18.43
CA VAL A 201 15.56 -7.43 17.19
C VAL A 201 14.40 -8.43 17.15
N VAL A 202 13.54 -8.27 16.15
CA VAL A 202 12.40 -9.14 15.88
C VAL A 202 12.59 -9.80 14.52
N ASP A 203 12.33 -11.10 14.46
CA ASP A 203 12.20 -11.84 13.21
C ASP A 203 10.74 -11.84 12.75
N LYS A 204 10.50 -11.51 11.48
CA LYS A 204 9.17 -11.47 10.85
C LYS A 204 9.17 -12.45 9.68
N VAL A 205 8.44 -13.55 9.82
CA VAL A 205 8.32 -14.59 8.79
C VAL A 205 6.90 -14.59 8.25
N LYS A 206 6.78 -14.53 6.92
CA LYS A 206 5.49 -14.55 6.21
C LYS A 206 5.37 -15.86 5.44
N ASP A 207 4.31 -16.62 5.68
CA ASP A 207 4.04 -17.81 4.89
C ASP A 207 3.37 -17.41 3.58
N ILE A 208 4.18 -17.37 2.51
CA ILE A 208 3.73 -16.99 1.18
C ILE A 208 2.82 -18.07 0.56
N SER A 209 2.89 -19.32 1.02
CA SER A 209 2.08 -20.42 0.48
C SER A 209 0.63 -20.36 0.95
N GLU A 210 0.40 -19.84 2.16
CA GLU A 210 -0.92 -19.70 2.77
C GLU A 210 -1.57 -18.32 2.54
N CYS A 211 -0.91 -17.44 1.80
CA CYS A 211 -1.50 -16.14 1.45
C CYS A 211 -2.80 -16.31 0.65
N SER A 212 -3.85 -15.67 1.12
CA SER A 212 -5.15 -15.55 0.43
C SER A 212 -5.31 -14.15 -0.18
N GLU A 213 -6.36 -13.96 -0.98
CA GLU A 213 -6.60 -12.71 -1.72
C GLU A 213 -5.41 -12.28 -2.59
N ARG A 214 -4.60 -13.25 -3.02
CA ARG A 214 -3.59 -13.08 -4.06
C ARG A 214 -4.35 -13.00 -5.38
N TYR A 215 -4.19 -11.91 -6.12
CA TYR A 215 -4.82 -11.81 -7.44
C TYR A 215 -3.86 -12.40 -8.51
N HIS A 216 -4.45 -13.24 -9.37
CA HIS A 216 -3.90 -14.24 -10.31
C HIS A 216 -2.62 -13.84 -11.10
N MET A 217 -1.69 -14.74 -11.49
CA MET A 217 -1.88 -16.06 -12.13
C MET A 217 -0.55 -16.88 -12.03
N HIS A 218 -0.58 -18.11 -11.49
CA HIS A 218 0.48 -19.15 -11.59
C HIS A 218 1.98 -18.72 -11.54
N SER A 219 2.31 -17.62 -10.87
CA SER A 219 3.66 -17.08 -10.83
C SER A 219 4.13 -16.92 -9.39
N ILE A 220 5.39 -17.27 -9.15
CA ILE A 220 6.10 -17.01 -7.89
C ILE A 220 6.32 -15.50 -7.72
N ILE A 221 6.19 -14.72 -8.79
CA ILE A 221 6.35 -13.26 -8.80
C ILE A 221 5.00 -12.61 -8.47
N PRO A 222 4.90 -11.86 -7.36
CA PRO A 222 3.68 -11.17 -7.00
C PRO A 222 3.35 -10.07 -8.01
N THR A 223 2.11 -10.08 -8.53
CA THR A 223 1.54 -8.97 -9.31
C THR A 223 0.29 -8.45 -8.59
N SER A 224 0.12 -7.12 -8.55
CA SER A 224 -1.05 -6.50 -7.91
C SER A 224 -2.24 -6.48 -8.87
N PRO A 225 -3.47 -6.74 -8.39
CA PRO A 225 -4.68 -6.45 -9.15
C PRO A 225 -5.00 -4.97 -9.21
N TYR A 226 -5.79 -4.64 -10.22
CA TYR A 226 -6.68 -3.50 -10.31
C TYR A 226 -8.10 -4.06 -10.44
N VAL A 227 -8.96 -3.98 -9.42
CA VAL A 227 -10.44 -3.84 -9.49
C VAL A 227 -11.00 -3.57 -8.09
N PHE A 228 -11.75 -2.47 -7.97
CA PHE A 228 -12.71 -2.21 -6.91
C PHE A 228 -13.91 -3.15 -7.07
N GLN A 229 -14.31 -3.83 -5.98
CA GLN A 229 -15.60 -4.48 -5.74
C GLN A 229 -15.73 -5.98 -6.10
N SER A 230 -16.23 -6.73 -5.12
CA SER A 230 -16.84 -8.05 -5.28
C SER A 230 -18.19 -7.91 -5.99
N PRO A 231 -18.55 -8.79 -6.95
CA PRO A 231 -19.94 -8.93 -7.36
C PRO A 231 -20.71 -9.57 -6.20
N LYS A 232 -21.70 -8.86 -5.66
CA LYS A 232 -22.67 -9.47 -4.75
C LYS A 232 -23.68 -10.24 -5.61
N TYR A 233 -23.83 -11.53 -5.31
CA TYR A 233 -25.12 -12.21 -5.46
C TYR A 233 -26.02 -11.83 -4.28
#